data_AF-G9KF65-F1
#
_entry.id   AF-G9KF65-F1
#
_cell.length_a   1.000
_cell.length_b   1.000
_cell.length_c   1.000
_cell.angle_alpha   90.00
_cell.angle_beta   90.00
_cell.angle_gamma   90.00
#
_symmetry.space_group_name_H-M   'P 1'
#
loop_
_entity.id
_entity.type
_entity.pdbx_description
1 polymer ?
#
loop_
_entity_poly.entity_id
_entity_poly.type
_entity_poly.pdbx_seq_one_letter_code
_entity_poly.pdbx_strand_id
1 'polypeptide(L)'
;AHGDLLPLTNDDSLHRALATGPPPLRLLVQKREADSSGLAFPSNSLQRRKKGLLLRPVAPLRTRPPLLISLPQDFRQVSSVIDVDLLPETHRRVRLHKHGSDRPLGFYIRDGMSVRVAPQGLERVPGIFISRLVRGGLAES
;
A
#
# COMPACT_ATOMS: atom_id res chain seq x y z
N ALA A 1 3.39 -16.58 24.83
CA ALA A 1 4.24 -16.06 23.74
C ALA A 1 3.55 -16.17 22.38
N HIS A 2 2.40 -15.50 22.19
CA HIS A 2 1.69 -15.40 20.90
C HIS A 2 0.97 -14.05 20.70
N GLY A 3 1.08 -13.11 21.66
CA GLY A 3 0.38 -11.81 21.61
C GLY A 3 1.01 -10.81 20.63
N ASP A 4 2.31 -10.92 20.38
CA ASP A 4 3.08 -10.01 19.51
C ASP A 4 2.75 -10.16 18.01
N LEU A 5 2.05 -11.24 17.64
CA LEU A 5 1.68 -11.56 16.26
C LEU A 5 0.22 -11.22 15.94
N LEU A 6 -0.53 -10.67 16.91
CA LEU A 6 -1.90 -10.28 16.68
C LEU A 6 -1.94 -9.01 15.81
N PRO A 7 -2.73 -9.00 14.73
CA PRO A 7 -2.97 -7.79 13.96
C PRO A 7 -3.48 -6.65 14.84
N LEU A 8 -2.96 -5.44 14.62
CA LEU A 8 -3.43 -4.22 15.28
C LEU A 8 -4.76 -3.78 14.68
N THR A 9 -5.85 -4.44 15.07
CA THR A 9 -7.20 -4.20 14.51
C THR A 9 -8.13 -3.44 15.45
N ASN A 10 -7.78 -3.33 16.74
CA ASN A 10 -8.59 -2.62 17.75
C ASN A 10 -7.72 -2.12 18.93
N ASP A 11 -8.32 -1.29 19.79
CA ASP A 11 -7.64 -0.68 20.94
C ASP A 11 -7.10 -1.72 21.94
N ASP A 12 -7.82 -2.82 22.15
CA ASP A 12 -7.39 -3.91 23.04
C ASP A 12 -6.13 -4.61 22.50
N SER A 13 -6.07 -4.85 21.19
CA SER A 13 -4.90 -5.43 20.51
C SER A 13 -3.71 -4.47 20.54
N LEU A 14 -3.95 -3.16 20.40
CA LEU A 14 -2.93 -2.12 20.52
C LEU A 14 -2.35 -2.07 21.93
N HIS A 15 -3.20 -2.05 22.96
CA HIS A 15 -2.77 -2.02 24.34
C HIS A 15 -1.94 -3.26 24.70
N ARG A 16 -2.36 -4.44 24.25
CA ARG A 16 -1.57 -5.66 24.44
C ARG A 16 -0.24 -5.64 23.69
N ALA A 17 -0.20 -5.16 22.45
CA ALA A 17 1.05 -5.05 21.69
C ALA A 17 2.05 -4.09 22.36
N LEU A 18 1.58 -2.99 22.94
CA LEU A 18 2.43 -2.05 23.68
C LEU A 18 2.89 -2.59 25.04
N ALA A 19 2.06 -3.38 25.72
CA ALA A 19 2.36 -3.93 27.04
C ALA A 19 3.26 -5.19 26.98
N THR A 20 3.17 -5.98 25.91
CA THR A 20 3.86 -7.27 25.79
C THR A 20 4.97 -7.30 24.73
N GLY A 21 4.91 -6.40 23.75
CA GLY A 21 5.86 -6.35 22.65
C GLY A 21 7.17 -5.62 22.97
N PRO A 22 8.14 -5.67 22.05
CA PRO A 22 9.38 -4.92 22.16
C PRO A 22 9.12 -3.41 22.21
N PRO A 23 10.03 -2.61 22.80
CA PRO A 23 9.86 -1.16 22.91
C PRO A 23 9.65 -0.52 21.52
N PRO A 24 8.64 0.36 21.36
CA PRO A 24 8.27 0.90 20.05
C PRO A 24 9.39 1.77 19.48
N LEU A 25 9.65 1.61 18.17
CA LEU A 25 10.53 2.49 17.43
C LEU A 25 9.89 3.87 17.29
N ARG A 26 10.55 4.91 17.81
CA ARG A 26 10.11 6.30 17.66
C ARG A 26 10.70 6.89 16.38
N LEU A 27 9.86 7.10 15.38
CA LEU A 27 10.23 7.82 14.16
C LEU A 27 9.89 9.30 14.33
N LEU A 28 10.88 10.18 14.21
CA LEU A 28 10.63 11.62 14.04
C LEU A 28 10.56 11.92 12.55
N VAL A 29 9.36 12.27 12.07
CA VAL A 29 9.16 12.73 10.70
C VAL A 29 9.31 14.25 10.67
N GLN A 30 10.41 14.73 10.09
CA GLN A 30 10.61 16.14 9.82
C GLN A 30 10.25 16.40 8.35
N LYS A 31 9.20 17.18 8.11
CA LYS A 31 8.92 17.71 6.78
C LYS A 31 10.05 18.70 6.45
N ARG A 32 10.92 18.33 5.50
CA ARG A 32 11.84 19.27 4.90
C ARG A 32 10.98 20.21 4.05
N GLU A 33 10.99 21.49 4.38
CA GLU A 33 10.49 22.52 3.48
C GLU A 33 11.42 22.47 2.26
N ALA A 34 11.01 21.72 1.24
CA ALA A 34 11.53 21.89 -0.09
C ALA A 34 11.01 23.25 -0.55
N ASP A 35 11.92 24.03 -1.13
CA ASP A 35 11.66 25.35 -1.66
C ASP A 35 10.31 25.37 -2.39
N SER A 36 9.52 26.37 -2.01
CA SER A 36 8.16 26.65 -2.42
C SER A 36 7.99 26.71 -3.95
N SER A 37 7.93 25.55 -4.60
CA SER A 37 7.51 25.40 -5.98
C SER A 37 6.85 24.04 -6.19
N GLY A 38 5.53 24.03 -6.07
CA GLY A 38 4.66 22.94 -6.51
C GLY A 38 4.25 21.96 -5.42
N LEU A 39 2.97 21.98 -5.08
CA LEU A 39 2.24 20.99 -4.26
C LEU A 39 2.24 21.24 -2.74
N ALA A 40 1.69 22.39 -2.36
CA ALA A 40 1.22 22.64 -1.01
C ALA A 40 -0.02 21.78 -0.69
N PHE A 41 0.14 20.78 0.19
CA PHE A 41 -0.98 20.23 0.96
C PHE A 41 -1.22 21.14 2.18
N PRO A 42 -2.44 21.68 2.40
CA PRO A 42 -2.70 22.57 3.52
C PRO A 42 -2.88 21.74 4.79
N SER A 43 -1.84 21.64 5.62
CA SER A 43 -1.97 21.12 6.98
C SER A 43 -2.02 22.31 7.93
N ASN A 44 -3.23 22.67 8.37
CA ASN A 44 -3.46 23.59 9.48
C ASN A 44 -2.95 22.97 10.79
N SER A 45 -1.74 23.30 11.22
CA SER A 45 -1.32 23.04 12.60
C SER A 45 -0.56 24.22 13.17
N LEU A 46 -1.10 24.78 14.26
CA LEU A 46 -0.59 25.91 15.01
C LEU A 46 0.87 25.70 15.42
N GLN A 47 1.74 26.64 15.03
CA GLN A 47 3.15 26.67 15.41
C GLN A 47 3.31 26.91 16.91
N ARG A 48 3.49 25.85 17.70
CA ARG A 48 3.81 25.97 19.13
C ARG A 48 5.30 26.23 19.31
N ARG A 49 5.66 27.46 19.66
CA ARG A 49 7.03 27.88 20.01
C ARG A 49 7.60 27.04 21.17
N LYS A 50 8.78 26.44 20.97
CA LYS A 50 9.59 25.78 22.03
C LYS A 50 10.32 26.84 22.87
N LYS A 51 10.11 26.84 24.19
CA LYS A 51 11.05 27.41 25.19
C LYS A 51 12.01 26.29 25.65
N GLY A 52 13.28 26.63 25.91
CA GLY A 52 14.37 25.74 26.38
C GLY A 52 14.11 25.09 27.75
N LEU A 53 14.98 24.34 28.41
CA LEU A 53 16.43 24.06 28.35
C LEU A 53 16.65 22.84 29.32
N LEU A 54 17.75 22.07 29.20
CA LEU A 54 18.45 21.27 30.26
C LEU A 54 17.74 19.98 30.80
N LEU A 55 18.32 18.81 31.13
CA LEU A 55 19.66 18.29 31.47
C LEU A 55 19.68 16.74 31.31
N ARG A 56 20.84 16.11 31.01
CA ARG A 56 21.51 15.00 31.78
C ARG A 56 22.61 14.30 30.95
N PRO A 57 23.70 13.79 31.58
CA PRO A 57 24.79 13.09 30.90
C PRO A 57 24.36 11.68 30.47
N VAL A 58 24.60 11.36 29.20
CA VAL A 58 24.19 10.12 28.52
C VAL A 58 25.26 9.05 28.72
N ALA A 59 24.90 7.90 29.30
CA ALA A 59 25.72 6.70 29.29
C ALA A 59 26.08 6.31 27.84
N PRO A 60 27.24 5.68 27.55
CA PRO A 60 27.64 5.36 26.18
C PRO A 60 26.75 4.22 25.66
N LEU A 61 25.58 4.59 25.14
CA LEU A 61 24.71 3.72 24.38
C LEU A 61 25.55 3.29 23.16
N ARG A 62 25.83 2.00 23.03
CA ARG A 62 26.44 1.40 21.83
C ARG A 62 25.73 1.95 20.59
N THR A 63 26.32 2.96 19.96
CA THR A 63 25.75 3.64 18.81
C THR A 63 25.93 2.72 17.62
N ARG A 64 24.89 1.90 17.35
CA ARG A 64 24.80 1.22 16.07
C ARG A 64 24.91 2.29 14.97
N PRO A 65 25.70 2.06 13.90
CA PRO A 65 25.81 3.03 12.82
C PRO A 65 24.41 3.37 12.29
N PRO A 66 24.13 4.64 11.99
CA PRO A 66 22.82 5.06 11.51
C PRO A 66 22.51 4.35 10.19
N LEU A 67 21.33 3.75 10.10
CA LEU A 67 20.84 3.16 8.86
C LEU A 67 20.61 4.28 7.85
N LEU A 68 21.41 4.29 6.78
CA LEU A 68 21.27 5.24 5.68
C LEU A 68 20.26 4.67 4.67
N ILE A 69 19.03 5.18 4.68
CA ILE A 69 17.99 4.84 3.70
C ILE A 69 18.02 5.91 2.61
N SER A 70 18.25 5.52 1.35
CA SER A 70 18.29 6.43 0.21
C SER A 70 16.90 6.92 -0.20
N LEU A 71 16.86 7.93 -1.06
CA LEU A 71 15.61 8.28 -1.75
C LEU A 71 15.20 7.14 -2.69
N PRO A 72 13.90 6.88 -2.85
CA PRO A 72 13.42 5.91 -3.82
C PRO A 72 13.75 6.36 -5.25
N GLN A 73 14.12 5.39 -6.07
CA GLN A 73 14.57 5.56 -7.46
C GLN A 73 13.76 4.61 -8.36
N ASP A 74 13.78 4.84 -9.67
CA ASP A 74 13.11 3.99 -10.67
C ASP A 74 11.60 3.77 -10.44
N PHE A 75 10.87 4.87 -10.25
CA PHE A 75 9.40 4.82 -10.19
C PHE A 75 8.79 4.44 -11.54
N ARG A 76 8.24 3.23 -11.59
CA ARG A 76 7.54 2.71 -12.78
C ARG A 76 6.13 2.30 -12.41
N GLN A 77 5.14 2.83 -13.12
CA GLN A 77 3.75 2.50 -12.90
C GLN A 77 3.50 1.03 -13.25
N VAL A 78 3.00 0.24 -12.31
CA VAL A 78 2.79 -1.21 -12.49
C VAL A 78 1.39 -1.48 -13.05
N SER A 79 0.38 -0.81 -12.49
CA SER A 79 -1.03 -0.99 -12.85
C SER A 79 -1.82 0.32 -12.74
N SER A 80 -2.97 0.38 -13.41
CA SER A 80 -3.97 1.43 -13.23
C SER A 80 -5.37 0.94 -13.59
N VAL A 81 -6.38 1.38 -12.84
CA VAL A 81 -7.77 1.29 -13.25
C VAL A 81 -8.12 2.52 -14.08
N ILE A 82 -8.72 2.34 -15.24
CA ILE A 82 -9.04 3.41 -16.19
C ILE A 82 -10.53 3.39 -16.54
N ASP A 83 -11.01 4.50 -17.09
CA ASP A 83 -12.39 4.66 -17.60
C ASP A 83 -13.48 4.36 -16.55
N VAL A 84 -13.18 4.58 -15.27
CA VAL A 84 -14.08 4.30 -14.14
C VAL A 84 -15.44 4.99 -14.32
N ASP A 85 -15.42 6.23 -14.84
CA ASP A 85 -16.63 7.05 -14.99
C ASP A 85 -17.42 6.73 -16.27
N LEU A 86 -16.83 5.96 -17.19
CA LEU A 86 -17.44 5.61 -18.49
C LEU A 86 -17.95 4.17 -18.52
N LEU A 87 -17.56 3.34 -17.55
CA LEU A 87 -17.92 1.94 -17.48
C LEU A 87 -19.10 1.73 -16.52
N PRO A 88 -19.95 0.72 -16.77
CA PRO A 88 -20.89 0.27 -15.77
C PRO A 88 -20.16 -0.14 -14.47
N GLU A 89 -20.82 0.04 -13.32
CA GLU A 89 -20.25 -0.28 -12.00
C GLU A 89 -19.74 -1.74 -11.89
N THR A 90 -20.37 -2.65 -12.62
CA THR A 90 -20.02 -4.07 -12.67
C THR A 90 -18.76 -4.38 -13.47
N HIS A 91 -18.21 -3.40 -14.19
CA HIS A 91 -17.06 -3.55 -15.07
C HIS A 91 -15.88 -2.73 -14.56
N ARG A 92 -14.68 -3.30 -14.68
CA ARG A 92 -13.42 -2.59 -14.42
C ARG A 92 -12.48 -2.79 -15.59
N ARG A 93 -11.95 -1.69 -16.13
CA ARG A 93 -10.89 -1.74 -17.13
C ARG A 93 -9.55 -1.50 -16.44
N VAL A 94 -8.69 -2.50 -16.55
CA VAL A 94 -7.39 -2.54 -15.87
C VAL A 94 -6.28 -2.50 -16.92
N ARG A 95 -5.28 -1.64 -16.71
CA ARG A 95 -4.05 -1.57 -17.51
C ARG A 95 -2.89 -2.11 -16.66
N LEU A 96 -2.18 -3.10 -17.18
CA LEU A 96 -0.98 -3.67 -16.58
C LEU A 96 0.24 -3.31 -17.44
N HIS A 97 1.31 -2.81 -16.81
CA HIS A 97 2.54 -2.40 -17.50
C HIS A 97 3.66 -3.42 -17.26
N LYS A 98 4.06 -4.15 -18.30
CA LYS A 98 5.20 -5.09 -18.25
C LYS A 98 6.50 -4.34 -18.50
N HIS A 99 7.18 -3.93 -17.43
CA HIS A 99 8.45 -3.16 -17.51
C HIS A 99 9.65 -4.06 -17.75
N GLY A 100 9.85 -4.54 -18.98
CA GLY A 100 11.07 -5.24 -19.43
C GLY A 100 11.45 -6.51 -18.65
N SER A 101 10.73 -6.86 -17.59
CA SER A 101 10.93 -8.07 -16.82
C SER A 101 10.35 -9.24 -17.60
N ASP A 102 10.98 -10.40 -17.50
CA ASP A 102 10.43 -11.65 -18.03
C ASP A 102 9.28 -12.20 -17.17
N ARG A 103 8.82 -11.39 -16.20
CA ARG A 103 7.72 -11.73 -15.31
C ARG A 103 6.43 -11.83 -16.13
N PRO A 104 5.71 -12.96 -16.09
CA PRO A 104 4.44 -13.09 -16.79
C PRO A 104 3.39 -12.15 -16.19
N LEU A 105 2.32 -11.87 -16.96
CA LEU A 105 1.16 -11.13 -16.44
C LEU A 105 0.57 -11.78 -15.19
N GLY A 106 0.72 -13.09 -15.04
CA GLY A 106 0.49 -13.75 -13.76
C GLY A 106 -0.96 -14.21 -13.54
N PHE A 107 -1.69 -14.51 -14.60
CA PHE A 107 -3.00 -15.13 -14.50
C PHE A 107 -3.25 -16.07 -15.68
N TYR A 108 -4.14 -17.02 -15.50
CA TYR A 108 -4.61 -17.92 -16.54
C TYR A 108 -6.07 -17.62 -16.83
N ILE A 109 -6.47 -17.83 -18.08
CA ILE A 109 -7.86 -17.74 -18.52
C ILE A 109 -8.38 -19.13 -18.87
N ARG A 110 -9.69 -19.30 -18.78
CA ARG A 110 -10.42 -20.48 -19.25
C ARG A 110 -11.71 -20.08 -19.92
N ASP A 111 -12.21 -20.98 -20.75
CA ASP A 111 -13.58 -20.90 -21.23
C ASP A 111 -14.58 -21.25 -20.12
N GLY A 112 -15.79 -20.73 -20.24
CA GLY A 112 -16.91 -21.01 -19.37
C GLY A 112 -18.21 -20.51 -19.97
N MET A 113 -19.30 -20.70 -19.24
CA MET A 113 -20.62 -20.19 -19.64
C MET A 113 -21.06 -19.10 -18.67
N SER A 114 -21.55 -17.98 -19.21
CA SER A 114 -22.20 -16.90 -18.46
C SER A 114 -23.69 -16.89 -18.78
N VAL A 115 -24.52 -16.58 -17.78
CA VAL A 115 -25.97 -16.37 -18.00
C VAL A 115 -26.21 -14.89 -18.20
N ARG A 116 -26.93 -14.52 -19.26
CA ARG A 116 -27.32 -13.13 -19.54
C ARG A 116 -28.81 -13.03 -19.74
N VAL A 117 -29.36 -11.87 -19.42
CA VAL A 117 -30.75 -11.54 -19.75
C VAL A 117 -30.75 -10.98 -21.18
N ALA A 118 -31.35 -11.73 -22.10
CA ALA A 118 -31.63 -11.32 -23.46
C ALA A 118 -33.12 -10.91 -23.58
N PRO A 119 -33.51 -10.19 -24.65
CA PRO A 119 -34.92 -9.85 -24.88
C PRO A 119 -35.87 -11.06 -24.89
N GLN A 120 -35.38 -12.23 -25.27
CA GLN A 120 -36.13 -13.49 -25.36
C GLN A 120 -36.13 -14.31 -24.05
N GLY A 121 -35.36 -13.90 -23.03
CA GLY A 121 -35.25 -14.60 -21.75
C GLY A 121 -33.81 -14.77 -21.26
N LEU A 122 -33.56 -15.77 -20.41
CA LEU A 122 -32.22 -16.08 -19.90
C LEU A 122 -31.46 -16.96 -20.90
N GLU A 123 -30.29 -16.50 -21.31
CA GLU A 123 -29.44 -17.22 -22.25
C GLU A 123 -28.10 -17.60 -21.62
N ARG A 124 -27.63 -18.84 -21.88
CA ARG A 124 -26.28 -19.28 -21.53
C ARG A 124 -25.36 -19.02 -22.71
N VAL A 125 -24.45 -18.07 -22.56
CA VAL A 125 -23.51 -17.67 -23.60
C VAL A 125 -22.07 -17.99 -23.20
N PRO A 126 -21.20 -18.38 -24.15
CA PRO A 126 -19.78 -18.58 -23.89
C PRO A 126 -19.12 -17.31 -23.33
N GLY A 127 -18.17 -17.48 -22.41
CA GLY A 127 -17.41 -16.40 -21.80
C GLY A 127 -16.02 -16.84 -21.37
N ILE A 128 -15.13 -15.86 -21.19
CA ILE A 128 -13.75 -16.08 -20.75
C ILE A 128 -13.62 -15.63 -19.31
N PHE A 129 -12.99 -16.47 -18.49
CA PHE A 129 -12.86 -16.24 -17.04
C PHE A 129 -11.42 -16.41 -16.60
N ILE A 130 -10.99 -15.62 -15.62
CA ILE A 130 -9.72 -15.86 -14.92
C ILE A 130 -9.87 -17.14 -14.10
N SER A 131 -9.00 -18.13 -14.35
CA SER A 131 -9.02 -19.43 -13.69
C SER A 131 -8.11 -19.50 -12.47
N ARG A 132 -6.94 -18.85 -12.52
CA ARG A 132 -5.99 -18.75 -11.41
C ARG A 132 -5.09 -17.53 -11.54
N LEU A 133 -4.61 -17.03 -10.41
CA LEU A 133 -3.50 -16.08 -10.31
C LEU A 133 -2.20 -16.81 -9.99
N VAL A 134 -1.09 -16.31 -10.52
CA VAL A 134 0.26 -16.84 -10.30
C VAL A 134 0.93 -16.03 -9.20
N ARG A 135 1.46 -16.73 -8.20
CA ARG A 135 2.27 -16.10 -7.15
C ARG A 135 3.50 -15.44 -7.74
N GLY A 136 3.79 -14.22 -7.32
CA GLY A 136 4.83 -13.41 -7.93
C GLY A 136 4.50 -13.08 -9.39
N GLY A 137 3.23 -13.05 -9.79
CA GLY A 137 2.77 -12.56 -11.10
C GLY A 137 2.47 -11.06 -11.08
N LEU A 138 2.40 -10.40 -12.24
CA LEU A 138 2.10 -8.96 -12.29
C LEU A 138 0.67 -8.64 -11.80
N ALA A 139 -0.29 -9.52 -12.06
CA ALA A 139 -1.68 -9.38 -11.69
C ALA A 139 -1.99 -9.69 -10.21
N GLU A 140 -1.00 -10.16 -9.44
CA GLU A 140 -1.12 -10.33 -7.98
C GLU A 140 -0.72 -9.03 -7.23
N SER A 141 -0.18 -8.03 -7.92
CA SER A 141 0.37 -6.78 -7.33
C SER A 141 -0.64 -5.65 -7.19
#